data_AF-A0A367M323-F1
#
_entry.id   AF-A0A367M323-F1
#
_cell.length_a   1.000
_cell.length_b   1.000
_cell.length_c   1.000
_cell.angle_alpha   90.00
_cell.angle_beta   90.00
_cell.angle_gamma   90.00
#
_symmetry.space_group_name_H-M   'P 1'
#
loop_
_entity.id
_entity.type
_entity.pdbx_description
1 polymer ?
#
loop_
_entity_poly.entity_id
_entity_poly.type
_entity_poly.pdbx_seq_one_letter_code
_entity_poly.pdbx_strand_id
1 'polypeptide(L)'
;MSFITSRKGSLLLAALLVLTLLVYLLFHLLAPRVVQSTDDAYVHADFTLVAPKVAGFVQDVLVEDNQPVKAGQLLARLDDRDFRTALAAAEADVLGAEANLANAEANLQRQQA
;
A
#
# COMPACT_ATOMS: atom_id res chain seq x y z
N MET A 1 -63.72 40.42 -29.72
CA MET A 1 -63.68 39.38 -30.77
C MET A 1 -63.32 38.07 -30.11
N SER A 2 -64.34 37.25 -29.84
CA SER A 2 -64.23 35.99 -29.08
C SER A 2 -63.98 34.86 -30.07
N PHE A 3 -62.75 34.36 -30.13
CA PHE A 3 -62.43 33.18 -30.92
C PHE A 3 -62.86 31.94 -30.13
N ILE A 4 -63.83 31.23 -30.70
CA ILE A 4 -64.38 29.98 -30.20
C ILE A 4 -63.27 28.91 -30.29
N THR A 5 -62.54 28.71 -29.21
CA THR A 5 -61.55 27.62 -29.11
C THR A 5 -62.32 26.31 -29.00
N SER A 6 -62.42 25.56 -30.12
CA SER A 6 -63.01 24.23 -30.06
C SER A 6 -62.19 23.34 -29.12
N ARG A 7 -62.85 22.62 -28.20
CA ARG A 7 -62.20 21.66 -27.27
C ARG A 7 -61.26 20.69 -27.99
N LYS A 8 -61.53 20.40 -29.26
CA LYS A 8 -60.73 19.52 -30.12
C LYS A 8 -59.38 20.14 -30.48
N GLY A 9 -59.33 21.46 -30.74
CA GLY A 9 -58.09 22.17 -31.07
C GLY A 9 -57.11 22.27 -29.90
N SER A 10 -57.61 22.52 -28.69
CA SER A 10 -56.78 22.54 -27.48
C SER A 10 -56.25 21.15 -27.11
N LEU A 11 -57.04 20.09 -27.33
CA LEU A 11 -56.58 18.71 -27.11
C LEU A 11 -55.48 18.30 -28.09
N LEU A 12 -55.58 18.70 -29.36
CA LEU A 12 -54.54 18.45 -30.36
C LEU A 12 -53.23 19.16 -30.01
N LEU A 13 -53.31 20.40 -29.54
CA LEU A 13 -52.13 21.17 -29.11
C LEU A 13 -51.46 20.53 -27.88
N ALA A 14 -52.25 20.12 -26.88
CA ALA A 14 -51.74 19.43 -25.70
C ALA A 14 -51.10 18.09 -26.05
N ALA A 15 -51.73 17.30 -26.94
CA ALA A 15 -51.17 16.02 -27.41
C ALA A 15 -49.85 16.21 -28.15
N LEU A 16 -49.73 17.25 -28.99
CA LEU A 16 -48.49 17.58 -29.68
C LEU A 16 -47.37 17.95 -28.69
N LEU A 17 -47.68 18.74 -27.68
CA LEU A 17 -46.74 19.19 -26.65
C LEU A 17 -46.27 18.02 -25.77
N VAL A 18 -47.18 17.11 -25.43
CA VAL A 18 -46.82 15.87 -24.72
C VAL A 18 -45.95 14.98 -25.60
N LEU A 19 -46.28 14.83 -26.89
CA LEU A 19 -45.51 14.02 -27.82
C LEU A 19 -44.08 14.56 -28.00
N THR A 20 -43.91 15.87 -28.14
CA THR A 20 -42.57 16.47 -28.24
C THR A 20 -41.78 16.29 -26.95
N LEU A 21 -42.41 16.44 -25.79
CA LEU A 21 -41.77 16.19 -24.50
C LEU A 21 -41.32 14.73 -24.36
N LEU A 22 -42.18 13.79 -24.76
CA LEU A 22 -41.90 12.35 -24.71
C LEU A 22 -40.74 11.97 -25.63
N VAL A 23 -40.73 12.50 -26.86
CA VAL A 23 -39.63 12.30 -27.82
C VAL A 23 -38.33 12.90 -27.29
N TYR A 24 -38.37 14.10 -26.71
CA TYR A 24 -37.20 14.74 -26.11
C TYR A 24 -36.63 13.92 -24.94
N LEU A 25 -37.50 13.48 -24.03
CA LEU A 25 -37.10 12.69 -22.86
C LEU A 25 -36.50 11.34 -23.28
N LEU A 26 -37.14 10.66 -24.25
CA LEU A 26 -36.64 9.41 -24.81
C LEU A 26 -35.25 9.62 -25.43
N PHE A 27 -35.08 10.66 -26.24
CA PHE A 27 -33.79 10.97 -26.85
C PHE A 27 -32.69 11.24 -25.81
N HIS A 28 -32.99 11.95 -24.72
CA HIS A 28 -32.01 12.22 -23.65
C HIS A 28 -31.69 11.00 -22.79
N LEU A 29 -32.68 10.17 -22.47
CA LEU A 29 -32.47 8.98 -21.64
C LEU A 29 -31.72 7.86 -22.39
N LEU A 30 -31.89 7.79 -23.72
CA LEU A 30 -31.20 6.82 -24.58
C LEU A 30 -29.97 7.41 -25.26
N ALA A 31 -29.61 8.68 -24.99
CA ALA A 31 -28.39 9.26 -25.50
C ALA A 31 -27.19 8.44 -24.99
N PRO A 32 -26.27 8.04 -25.89
CA PRO A 32 -25.09 7.28 -25.49
C PRO A 32 -24.29 8.10 -24.48
N ARG A 33 -24.01 7.51 -23.32
CA ARG A 33 -23.10 8.11 -22.35
C ARG A 33 -21.72 8.19 -22.99
N VAL A 34 -21.08 9.35 -22.91
CA VAL A 34 -19.73 9.54 -23.44
C VAL A 34 -18.78 8.70 -22.57
N VAL A 35 -18.39 7.54 -23.07
CA VAL A 35 -17.32 6.73 -22.46
C VAL A 35 -16.01 7.35 -22.93
N GLN A 36 -15.31 8.00 -22.01
CA GLN A 36 -13.98 8.52 -22.28
C GLN A 36 -13.01 7.33 -22.31
N SER A 37 -12.39 7.09 -23.46
CA SER A 37 -11.31 6.13 -23.64
C SER A 37 -10.04 6.93 -23.90
N THR A 38 -8.99 6.68 -23.12
CA THR A 38 -7.68 7.30 -23.31
C THR A 38 -6.62 6.26 -23.05
N ASP A 39 -5.58 6.27 -23.87
CA ASP A 39 -4.39 5.46 -23.65
C ASP A 39 -3.43 6.16 -22.66
N ASP A 40 -3.64 7.46 -22.42
CA ASP A 40 -2.90 8.26 -21.44
C ASP A 40 -3.54 8.16 -20.05
N ALA A 41 -3.39 6.99 -19.42
CA ALA A 41 -3.79 6.74 -18.05
C ALA A 41 -2.59 6.31 -17.21
N TYR A 42 -2.30 7.05 -16.14
CA TYR A 42 -1.19 6.76 -15.23
C TYR A 42 -1.72 6.42 -13.84
N VAL A 43 -1.17 5.36 -13.24
CA VAL A 43 -1.45 4.99 -11.85
C VAL A 43 -0.46 5.73 -10.96
N HIS A 44 -0.98 6.54 -10.04
CA HIS A 44 -0.18 7.12 -8.97
C HIS A 44 -0.18 6.15 -7.79
N ALA A 45 1.01 5.69 -7.39
CA ALA A 45 1.17 4.79 -6.26
C ALA A 45 2.18 5.39 -5.28
N ASP A 46 1.84 5.35 -4.00
CA ASP A 46 2.79 5.66 -2.94
C ASP A 46 3.79 4.50 -2.84
N PHE A 47 5.07 4.80 -2.93
CA PHE A 47 6.14 3.81 -2.76
C PHE A 47 7.07 4.24 -1.62
N THR A 48 7.68 3.25 -0.97
CA THR A 48 8.70 3.48 0.05
C THR A 48 9.92 2.64 -0.27
N LEU A 49 11.10 3.23 -0.07
CA LEU A 49 12.34 2.51 -0.24
C LEU A 49 12.57 1.59 0.97
N VAL A 50 12.70 0.29 0.71
CA VAL A 50 13.11 -0.68 1.72
C VAL A 50 14.61 -0.94 1.55
N ALA A 51 15.40 -0.58 2.55
CA ALA A 51 16.84 -0.76 2.55
C ALA A 51 17.31 -1.45 3.84
N PRO A 52 18.33 -2.31 3.77
CA PRO A 52 18.92 -2.89 4.97
C PRO A 52 19.62 -1.81 5.81
N LYS A 53 19.56 -1.96 7.13
CA LYS A 53 20.25 -1.05 8.07
C LYS A 53 21.76 -1.24 8.13
N VAL A 54 22.23 -2.39 7.65
CA VAL A 54 23.65 -2.78 7.64
C VAL A 54 24.07 -3.15 6.22
N ALA A 55 25.32 -2.88 5.89
CA ALA A 55 25.90 -3.34 4.64
C ALA A 55 26.13 -4.86 4.70
N GLY A 56 25.89 -5.55 3.59
CA GLY A 56 26.09 -6.99 3.49
C GLY A 56 25.71 -7.51 2.12
N PHE A 57 26.14 -8.73 1.82
CA PHE A 57 25.76 -9.42 0.59
C PHE A 57 24.37 -10.05 0.76
N VAL A 58 23.53 -9.98 -0.28
CA VAL A 58 22.24 -10.67 -0.29
C VAL A 58 22.51 -12.17 -0.48
N GLN A 59 22.03 -12.97 0.47
CA GLN A 59 22.08 -14.43 0.41
C GLN A 59 20.87 -14.97 -0.34
N ASP A 60 19.66 -14.54 0.06
CA ASP A 60 18.40 -15.01 -0.52
C ASP A 60 17.42 -13.85 -0.71
N VAL A 61 16.62 -13.91 -1.78
CA VAL A 61 15.41 -13.08 -1.95
C VAL A 61 14.21 -14.02 -1.82
N LEU A 62 13.29 -13.68 -0.92
CA LEU A 62 12.21 -14.57 -0.47
C LEU A 62 10.83 -14.13 -0.96
N VAL A 63 10.80 -13.18 -1.89
CA VAL A 63 9.59 -12.62 -2.48
C VAL A 63 9.73 -12.51 -3.98
N GLU A 64 8.60 -12.59 -4.67
CA GLU A 64 8.48 -12.40 -6.12
C GLU A 64 8.09 -10.95 -6.46
N ASP A 65 8.27 -10.58 -7.73
CA ASP A 65 7.89 -9.27 -8.23
C ASP A 65 6.39 -9.00 -8.04
N ASN A 66 6.07 -7.81 -7.54
CA ASN A 66 4.70 -7.35 -7.24
C ASN A 66 3.93 -8.22 -6.23
N GLN A 67 4.62 -9.09 -5.49
CA GLN A 67 3.99 -9.90 -4.46
C GLN A 67 3.46 -9.03 -3.31
N PRO A 68 2.19 -9.19 -2.88
CA PRO A 68 1.69 -8.52 -1.69
C PRO A 68 2.35 -9.07 -0.43
N VAL A 69 2.90 -8.19 0.40
CA VAL A 69 3.61 -8.52 1.64
C VAL A 69 3.03 -7.79 2.84
N LYS A 70 3.29 -8.29 4.04
CA LYS A 70 2.85 -7.67 5.30
C LYS A 70 4.02 -7.04 6.06
N ALA A 71 3.72 -6.08 6.93
CA ALA A 71 4.72 -5.53 7.84
C ALA A 71 5.36 -6.64 8.70
N GLY A 72 6.69 -6.62 8.79
CA GLY A 72 7.46 -7.66 9.50
C GLY A 72 7.70 -8.94 8.69
N GLN A 73 7.16 -9.05 7.47
CA GLN A 73 7.47 -10.19 6.60
C GLN A 73 8.93 -10.10 6.12
N LEU A 74 9.61 -11.24 6.15
CA LEU A 74 10.98 -11.35 5.65
C LEU A 74 10.98 -11.28 4.11
N LEU A 75 11.68 -10.28 3.57
CA LEU A 75 11.74 -10.04 2.11
C LEU A 75 13.02 -10.61 1.50
N ALA A 76 14.15 -10.42 2.19
CA ALA A 76 15.46 -10.90 1.77
C ALA A 76 16.33 -11.20 2.99
N ARG A 77 17.31 -12.08 2.82
CA ARG A 77 18.29 -12.44 3.84
C ARG A 77 19.66 -11.95 3.40
N LEU A 78 20.39 -11.31 4.31
CA LEU A 78 21.80 -10.98 4.12
C LEU A 78 22.68 -12.10 4.66
N ASP A 79 23.86 -12.27 4.09
CA ASP A 79 24.89 -13.16 4.63
C ASP A 79 25.33 -12.67 6.01
N ASP A 80 25.21 -13.53 7.02
CA ASP A 80 25.40 -13.19 8.42
C ASP A 80 26.72 -13.70 9.02
N ARG A 81 27.58 -14.36 8.23
CA ARG A 81 28.77 -15.07 8.75
C ARG A 81 29.73 -14.16 9.52
N ASP A 82 30.00 -12.97 8.99
CA ASP A 82 30.88 -12.01 9.64
C ASP A 82 30.24 -11.45 10.92
N PHE A 83 28.93 -11.19 10.89
CA PHE A 83 28.18 -10.73 12.06
C PHE A 83 28.14 -11.79 13.16
N ARG A 84 27.98 -13.06 12.80
CA ARG A 84 28.02 -14.18 13.75
C ARG A 84 29.40 -14.35 14.38
N THR A 85 30.46 -14.17 13.60
CA THR A 85 31.83 -14.22 14.10
C THR A 85 32.11 -13.07 15.07
N ALA A 86 31.68 -11.86 14.72
CA ALA A 86 31.81 -10.69 15.59
C ALA A 86 31.00 -10.84 16.90
N LEU A 87 29.80 -11.40 16.82
CA LEU A 87 28.98 -11.69 17.99
C LEU A 87 29.68 -12.70 18.92
N ALA A 88 30.18 -13.80 18.37
CA ALA A 88 30.88 -14.82 19.15
C ALA A 88 32.14 -14.28 19.83
N ALA A 89 32.88 -13.39 19.16
CA ALA A 89 34.03 -12.71 19.74
C ALA A 89 33.62 -11.81 20.92
N ALA A 90 32.57 -11.01 20.75
CA ALA A 90 32.07 -10.14 21.82
C ALA A 90 31.54 -10.94 23.03
N GLU A 91 30.86 -12.06 22.79
CA GLU A 91 30.42 -12.97 23.86
C GLU A 91 31.60 -13.59 24.62
N ALA A 92 32.67 -13.97 23.91
CA ALA A 92 33.89 -14.47 24.54
C ALA A 92 34.58 -13.40 25.42
N ASP A 93 34.59 -12.14 24.98
CA ASP A 93 35.13 -11.03 25.77
C ASP A 93 34.34 -10.80 27.06
N VAL A 94 33.00 -10.90 27.00
CA VAL A 94 32.13 -10.82 28.18
C VAL A 94 32.45 -11.96 29.16
N LEU A 95 32.54 -13.20 28.69
CA LEU A 95 32.89 -14.35 29.53
C LEU A 95 34.27 -14.21 30.17
N GLY A 96 35.24 -13.67 29.43
CA GLY A 96 36.57 -13.38 29.97
C GLY A 96 36.53 -12.33 31.08
N ALA A 97 35.72 -11.28 30.92
CA ALA A 97 35.53 -10.24 31.94
C ALA A 97 34.84 -10.79 33.20
N GLU A 98 33.81 -11.63 33.05
CA GLU A 98 33.14 -12.29 34.17
C GLU A 98 34.10 -13.21 34.95
N ALA A 99 34.93 -13.99 34.25
CA ALA A 99 35.94 -14.81 34.88
C ALA A 99 36.98 -13.96 35.67
N ASN A 100 37.38 -12.81 35.12
CA ASN A 100 38.28 -11.89 35.80
C ASN A 100 37.64 -11.29 37.06
N LEU A 101 36.36 -10.92 37.00
CA LEU A 101 35.61 -10.43 38.15
C LEU A 101 35.54 -11.50 39.25
N ALA A 102 35.15 -12.73 38.90
CA ALA A 102 35.09 -13.84 39.85
C ALA A 102 36.46 -14.11 40.51
N ASN A 103 37.55 -14.06 39.73
CA ASN A 103 38.91 -14.17 40.26
C ASN A 103 39.26 -13.02 41.22
N ALA A 104 38.88 -11.80 40.90
CA ALA A 104 39.13 -10.63 41.75
C ALA A 104 38.36 -10.72 43.08
N GLU A 105 37.10 -11.15 43.05
CA GLU A 105 36.28 -11.38 44.24
C GLU A 105 36.85 -12.49 45.13
N ALA A 106 37.25 -13.61 44.53
CA ALA A 106 37.90 -14.71 45.26
C ALA A 106 39.23 -14.29 45.91
N ASN A 107 39.99 -13.40 45.25
CA ASN A 107 41.21 -12.83 45.83
C ASN A 107 40.92 -11.93 47.03
N LEU A 108 39.89 -11.09 46.95
CA LEU A 108 39.47 -10.22 48.05
C LEU A 108 39.02 -11.04 49.26
N GLN A 109 38.23 -12.10 49.05
CA GLN A 109 37.77 -12.98 50.12
C GLN A 109 38.93 -13.67 50.84
N ARG A 110 39.97 -14.10 50.10
CA ARG A 110 41.19 -14.69 50.68
C ARG A 110 42.01 -13.71 51.51
N GLN A 111 41.95 -12.40 51.22
CA GLN A 111 42.68 -11.39 51.98
C GLN A 111 41.97 -10.99 53.29
N GLN A 112 40.66 -11.23 53.39
CA GLN A 112 39.84 -10.84 54.54
C GLN A 112 39.68 -11.95 55.60
N ALA A 113 40.13 -13.17 55.32
CA ALA A 113 40.13 -14.32 56.23
C ALA A 113 41.46 -14.46 56.97
#